data_AF-A0A920TGL6-F1
#
_entry.id   AF-A0A920TGL6-F1
#
_cell.length_a   1.000
_cell.length_b   1.000
_cell.length_c   1.000
_cell.angle_alpha   90.00
_cell.angle_beta   90.00
_cell.angle_gamma   90.00
#
_symmetry.space_group_name_H-M   'P 1'
#
loop_
_entity.id
_entity.type
_entity.pdbx_description
1 polymer ?
#
loop_
_entity_poly.entity_id
_entity_poly.type
_entity_poly.pdbx_seq_one_letter_code
_entity_poly.pdbx_strand_id
1 'polypeptide(L)'
;MSEFTVYPAIDLRNGTVVRLRQGDPDQQTTYSTDPLYTAKGWVNLGADWLHVVSLDGAFGDSGFANMKALAQVIEPELECSLEVDYVT
;
A
#
# COMPACT_ATOMS: atom_id res chain seq x y z
N MET A 1 -2.55 29.24 -9.04
CA MET A 1 -3.34 28.15 -8.42
C MET A 1 -2.45 27.53 -7.36
N SER A 2 -2.97 27.18 -6.18
CA SER A 2 -2.20 26.37 -5.24
C SER A 2 -2.00 24.99 -5.86
N GLU A 3 -0.76 24.52 -5.96
CA GLU A 3 -0.51 23.12 -6.31
C GLU A 3 -0.98 22.23 -5.16
N PHE A 4 -1.61 21.12 -5.52
CA PHE A 4 -2.00 20.05 -4.60
C PHE A 4 -1.39 18.75 -5.13
N THR A 5 -0.70 18.02 -4.27
CA THR A 5 -0.10 16.72 -4.60
C THR A 5 -1.04 15.60 -4.20
N VAL A 6 -1.30 14.67 -5.13
CA VAL A 6 -2.12 13.49 -4.88
C VAL A 6 -1.22 12.34 -4.45
N TYR A 7 -1.60 11.66 -3.36
CA TYR A 7 -0.93 10.46 -2.87
C TYR A 7 -1.91 9.28 -2.98
N PRO A 8 -1.91 8.52 -4.08
CA PRO A 8 -2.57 7.23 -4.12
C PRO A 8 -2.05 6.33 -3.01
N ALA A 9 -2.94 5.58 -2.37
CA ALA A 9 -2.61 4.74 -1.23
C ALA A 9 -2.82 3.26 -1.55
N ILE A 10 -1.90 2.41 -1.09
CA ILE A 10 -2.01 0.96 -1.08
C ILE A 10 -1.96 0.50 0.38
N ASP A 11 -3.09 -0.01 0.88
CA ASP A 11 -3.14 -0.62 2.21
C ASP A 11 -2.83 -2.11 2.07
N LEU A 12 -1.84 -2.61 2.81
CA LEU A 12 -1.43 -4.00 2.82
C LEU A 12 -1.92 -4.68 4.09
N ARG A 13 -2.55 -5.84 3.94
CA ARG A 13 -2.84 -6.77 5.04
C ARG A 13 -2.73 -8.20 4.55
N ASN A 14 -2.09 -9.06 5.34
CA ASN A 14 -1.81 -10.45 4.99
C ASN A 14 -1.14 -10.60 3.62
N GLY A 15 -0.29 -9.64 3.24
CA GLY A 15 0.42 -9.62 1.95
C GLY A 15 -0.43 -9.28 0.73
N THR A 16 -1.67 -8.81 0.93
CA THR A 16 -2.60 -8.44 -0.15
C THR A 16 -2.98 -6.97 -0.09
N VAL A 17 -3.39 -6.40 -1.22
CA VAL A 17 -3.91 -5.03 -1.29
C VAL A 17 -5.37 -5.03 -0.86
N VAL A 18 -5.66 -4.27 0.19
CA VAL A 18 -6.98 -4.22 0.82
C VAL A 18 -7.47 -2.79 0.98
N ARG A 19 -8.73 -2.64 1.37
CA ARG A 19 -9.27 -1.44 2.00
C ARG A 19 -10.15 -1.87 3.16
N LEU A 20 -10.00 -1.19 4.29
CA LEU A 20 -10.91 -1.35 5.42
C LEU A 20 -11.93 -0.21 5.42
N ARG A 21 -13.21 -0.54 5.56
CA ARG A 21 -14.24 0.50 5.73
C ARG A 21 -14.14 1.07 7.14
N GLN A 22 -13.82 2.35 7.26
CA GLN A 22 -13.64 3.03 8.56
C GLN A 22 -12.59 2.35 9.47
N GLY A 23 -11.59 1.67 8.89
CA GLY A 23 -10.56 0.96 9.64
C GLY A 23 -11.01 -0.37 10.25
N ASP A 24 -12.22 -0.83 9.97
CA ASP A 24 -12.77 -2.08 10.51
C ASP A 24 -12.24 -3.31 9.73
N PRO A 25 -11.47 -4.21 10.36
CA PRO A 25 -10.92 -5.42 9.71
C PRO A 25 -11.98 -6.42 9.26
N ASP A 26 -13.19 -6.38 9.83
CA ASP A 26 -14.31 -7.24 9.44
C ASP A 26 -15.04 -6.69 8.20
N GLN A 27 -14.83 -5.41 7.88
CA GLN A 27 -15.33 -4.76 6.67
C GLN A 27 -14.20 -4.52 5.67
N GLN A 28 -13.47 -5.59 5.36
CA GLN A 28 -12.37 -5.59 4.41
C GLN A 28 -12.84 -5.89 2.98
N THR A 29 -12.30 -5.14 2.01
CA THR A 29 -12.34 -5.48 0.59
C THR A 29 -10.92 -5.77 0.11
N THR A 30 -10.68 -6.94 -0.50
CA THR A 30 -9.42 -7.24 -1.18
C THR A 30 -9.52 -6.79 -2.64
N TYR A 31 -8.59 -5.93 -3.07
CA TYR A 31 -8.52 -5.42 -4.44
C TYR A 31 -7.56 -6.20 -5.32
N SER A 32 -6.45 -6.65 -4.76
CA SER A 32 -5.40 -7.35 -5.51
C SER A 32 -4.58 -8.24 -4.58
N THR A 33 -4.08 -9.35 -5.11
CA THR A 33 -3.07 -10.19 -4.47
C THR A 33 -1.66 -9.88 -4.98
N ASP A 34 -1.51 -8.89 -5.87
CA ASP A 34 -0.25 -8.44 -6.46
C ASP A 34 -0.02 -6.95 -6.12
N PRO A 35 0.75 -6.68 -5.05
CA PRO A 35 1.14 -5.33 -4.63
C PRO A 35 1.89 -4.56 -5.72
N LEU A 36 2.83 -5.22 -6.41
CA LEU A 36 3.65 -4.58 -7.42
C LEU A 36 2.82 -4.19 -8.66
N TYR A 37 1.90 -5.06 -9.10
CA TYR A 37 0.96 -4.72 -10.16
C TYR A 37 0.15 -3.48 -9.81
N THR A 38 -0.34 -3.40 -8.57
CA THR A 38 -1.13 -2.25 -8.10
C THR A 38 -0.30 -0.97 -8.07
N ALA A 39 0.92 -1.04 -7.54
CA ALA A 39 1.85 0.08 -7.48
C ALA A 39 2.22 0.60 -8.89
N LYS A 40 2.59 -0.30 -9.80
CA LYS A 40 2.83 0.04 -11.21
C LYS A 40 1.60 0.64 -11.88
N GLY A 41 0.40 0.18 -11.52
CA GLY A 41 -0.86 0.77 -11.99
C GLY A 41 -0.95 2.26 -11.69
N TRP A 42 -0.63 2.69 -10.46
CA TRP A 42 -0.62 4.10 -10.10
C TRP A 42 0.47 4.89 -10.80
N VAL A 43 1.69 4.36 -10.86
CA VAL A 43 2.82 4.99 -11.56
C VAL A 43 2.49 5.21 -13.04
N ASN A 44 1.95 4.19 -13.72
CA ASN A 44 1.55 4.27 -15.13
C ASN A 44 0.42 5.29 -15.40
N LEU A 45 -0.34 5.67 -14.37
CA LEU A 45 -1.36 6.72 -14.44
C LEU A 45 -0.80 8.12 -14.13
N GLY A 46 0.51 8.25 -13.86
CA GLY A 46 1.20 9.51 -13.62
C GLY A 46 1.26 9.91 -12.15
N ALA A 47 1.26 8.96 -11.22
CA ALA A 47 1.43 9.26 -9.80
C ALA A 47 2.90 9.59 -9.47
N ASP A 48 3.16 10.82 -9.03
CA ASP A 48 4.50 11.26 -8.57
C ASP A 48 4.85 10.73 -7.18
N TRP A 49 3.83 10.39 -6.39
CA TRP A 49 3.93 9.83 -5.05
C TRP A 49 3.07 8.57 -4.93
N LEU A 50 3.48 7.65 -4.08
CA LEU A 50 2.70 6.49 -3.68
C LEU A 50 2.86 6.28 -2.18
N HIS A 51 1.75 6.25 -1.46
CA HIS A 51 1.71 5.94 -0.04
C HIS A 51 1.41 4.44 0.14
N VAL A 52 2.23 3.72 0.90
CA VAL A 52 2.03 2.29 1.19
C VAL A 52 1.91 2.08 2.69
N VAL A 53 0.79 1.50 3.14
CA VAL A 53 0.51 1.26 4.56
C VAL A 53 0.59 -0.22 4.86
N SER A 54 1.37 -0.63 5.85
CA SER A 54 1.35 -1.99 6.38
C SER A 54 0.45 -2.07 7.62
N LEU A 55 -0.72 -2.71 7.49
CA LEU A 55 -1.73 -2.79 8.53
C LEU A 55 -1.56 -3.97 9.51
N ASP A 56 -0.77 -5.00 9.17
CA ASP A 56 -0.66 -6.23 9.98
C ASP A 56 -0.31 -5.94 11.46
N GLY A 57 0.60 -4.99 11.72
CA GLY A 57 1.01 -4.65 13.09
C GLY A 57 -0.14 -4.05 13.92
N ALA A 58 -1.04 -3.29 13.30
CA ALA A 58 -2.23 -2.73 13.94
C ALA A 58 -3.17 -3.80 14.52
N PHE A 59 -3.08 -5.03 14.03
CA PHE A 59 -3.92 -6.17 14.43
C PHE A 59 -3.15 -7.23 15.22
N GLY A 60 -1.89 -6.95 15.59
CA GLY A 60 -1.04 -7.89 16.34
C GLY A 60 -0.51 -9.06 15.50
N ASP A 61 -0.61 -8.99 14.18
CA ASP A 61 -0.07 -10.00 13.28
C ASP A 61 1.46 -9.84 13.15
N SER A 62 2.16 -10.95 12.86
CA SER A 62 3.63 -10.97 12.73
C SER A 62 4.21 -10.03 11.66
N GLY A 63 3.37 -9.53 10.74
CA GLY A 63 3.78 -8.66 9.64
C GLY A 63 4.59 -9.32 8.52
N PHE A 64 4.94 -10.60 8.63
CA PHE A 64 5.83 -11.26 7.66
C PHE A 64 5.27 -11.26 6.23
N ALA A 65 3.96 -11.44 6.07
CA ALA A 65 3.32 -11.39 4.76
C ALA A 65 3.37 -9.98 4.16
N ASN A 66 3.08 -8.95 4.96
CA ASN A 66 3.21 -7.56 4.54
C ASN A 66 4.64 -7.14 4.26
N MET A 67 5.64 -7.61 5.01
CA MET A 67 7.05 -7.32 4.71
C MET A 67 7.45 -7.83 3.33
N LYS A 68 7.00 -9.03 2.94
CA LYS A 68 7.21 -9.55 1.58
C LYS A 68 6.50 -8.70 0.53
N ALA A 69 5.26 -8.30 0.79
CA ALA A 69 4.51 -7.44 -0.12
C ALA A 69 5.16 -6.05 -0.29
N LEU A 70 5.67 -5.47 0.80
CA LEU A 70 6.42 -4.21 0.76
C LEU A 70 7.71 -4.34 -0.05
N ALA A 71 8.47 -5.42 0.14
CA ALA A 71 9.68 -5.67 -0.64
C ALA A 71 9.39 -5.69 -2.15
N GLN A 72 8.28 -6.31 -2.58
CA GLN A 72 7.86 -6.31 -3.98
C GLN A 72 7.62 -4.91 -4.56
N VAL A 73 7.21 -3.94 -3.73
CA VAL A 73 6.95 -2.56 -4.16
C VAL A 73 8.20 -1.68 -4.10
N ILE A 74 9.07 -1.89 -3.10
CA ILE A 74 10.25 -1.05 -2.83
C ILE A 74 11.45 -1.44 -3.70
N GLU A 75 11.71 -2.75 -3.87
CA GLU A 75 12.90 -3.26 -4.58
C GLU A 75 13.02 -2.85 -6.06
N PRO A 76 11.95 -2.78 -6.88
CA PRO A 76 12.08 -2.53 -8.31
C PRO A 76 12.30 -1.05 -8.69
N GLU A 77 12.57 -0.14 -7.73
CA GLU A 77 12.79 1.30 -7.96
C GLU A 77 11.75 1.93 -8.89
N LEU A 78 10.51 2.05 -8.40
CA LEU A 78 9.42 2.66 -9.18
C LEU A 78 9.73 4.13 -9.54
N GLU A 79 9.23 4.56 -10.70
CA GLU A 79 9.31 5.96 -11.17
C GLU A 79 8.35 6.90 -10.40
N CYS A 80 8.36 6.83 -9.07
CA CYS A 80 7.61 7.68 -8.15
C CYS A 80 8.29 7.71 -6.79
N SER A 81 7.99 8.72 -5.98
CA SER A 81 8.43 8.77 -4.59
C SER A 81 7.54 7.87 -3.72
N LEU A 82 8.15 7.12 -2.79
CA LEU A 82 7.43 6.24 -1.88
C LEU A 82 7.38 6.82 -0.46
N GLU A 83 6.20 6.82 0.13
CA GLU A 83 5.99 7.03 1.57
C GLU A 83 5.48 5.70 2.15
N VAL A 84 6.11 5.19 3.21
CA VAL A 84 5.76 3.89 3.80
C VAL A 84 5.46 4.03 5.28
N ASP A 85 4.23 3.67 5.65
CA ASP A 85 3.75 3.68 7.03
C ASP A 85 3.64 2.26 7.59
N TYR A 86 4.33 2.02 8.69
CA TYR A 86 4.25 0.78 9.45
C TYR A 86 3.35 0.99 10.66
N VAL A 87 2.14 0.44 10.62
CA VAL A 87 1.19 0.58 11.73
C VAL A 87 1.48 -0.51 12.76
N THR A 88 1.57 -0.11 14.04
CA THR A 88 1.88 -0.97 15.20
C THR A 88 0.80 -0.85 16.27
#